data_AF-A0AAE1KJB3-F1
#
_entry.id   AF-A0AAE1KJB3-F1
#
_cell.length_a   1.000
_cell.length_b   1.000
_cell.length_c   1.000
_cell.angle_alpha   90.00
_cell.angle_beta   90.00
_cell.angle_gamma   90.00
#
_symmetry.space_group_name_H-M   'P 1'
#
loop_
_entity.id
_entity.type
_entity.pdbx_description
1 polymer ?
#
loop_
_entity_poly.entity_id
_entity_poly.type
_entity_poly.pdbx_seq_one_letter_code
_entity_poly.pdbx_strand_id
1 'polypeptide(L)'
;MCLLVVVVVWFVGLATASTIDTGEPLQELRTLTEGEDQETAVGEVVTETKREGKVFLVLLKIQPDRCTTQDTVNTLGTCLPSKDCTNSAGTSSGTSQRTCGGSTSYNNTYFVNPGYSGTDTGTGACTISVNRVNSNICQLRLDFINFEVDQPDVDGNCVTDFLTVSDSTVPMICGDNTGQHMYVDVDPAGGPIRVTVDRSAASTTNRLWNIKISQIECNSANRGMLPSLH
;
A
#
# COMPACT_ATOMS: atom_id res chain seq x y z
N MET A 1 0.56 5.35 -6.25
CA MET A 1 0.59 5.62 -7.71
C MET A 1 0.19 7.07 -7.98
N CYS A 2 0.76 7.72 -9.01
CA CYS A 2 0.60 9.16 -9.23
C CYS A 2 0.70 9.56 -10.69
N LEU A 3 -0.14 10.49 -11.15
CA LEU A 3 -0.13 10.96 -12.53
C LEU A 3 0.78 12.17 -12.67
N LEU A 4 1.85 12.06 -13.46
CA LEU A 4 2.63 13.21 -13.93
C LEU A 4 1.95 13.75 -15.20
N VAL A 5 1.12 14.78 -15.08
CA VAL A 5 0.59 15.49 -16.26
C VAL A 5 1.66 16.48 -16.71
N VAL A 6 2.50 16.07 -17.68
CA VAL A 6 3.32 17.05 -18.41
C VAL A 6 2.36 17.85 -19.28
N VAL A 7 1.90 18.99 -18.77
CA VAL A 7 1.23 19.98 -19.61
C VAL A 7 2.30 20.54 -20.54
N VAL A 8 2.39 20.01 -21.76
CA VAL A 8 3.23 20.59 -22.81
C VAL A 8 2.56 21.89 -23.24
N VAL A 9 2.85 22.97 -22.53
CA VAL A 9 2.50 24.31 -22.98
C VAL A 9 3.44 24.63 -24.14
N TRP A 10 2.91 24.58 -25.36
CA TRP A 10 3.61 25.08 -26.54
C TRP A 10 3.71 26.60 -26.45
N PHE A 11 4.76 27.11 -25.78
CA PHE A 11 5.20 28.47 -25.98
C PHE A 11 6.02 28.52 -27.26
N VAL A 12 5.37 28.92 -28.36
CA VAL A 12 6.06 29.44 -29.53
C VAL A 12 6.46 30.88 -29.20
N GLY A 13 7.68 31.07 -28.70
CA GLY A 13 8.20 32.38 -28.33
C GLY A 13 9.69 32.46 -28.53
N LEU A 14 10.11 33.22 -29.54
CA LEU A 14 11.49 33.61 -29.77
C LEU A 14 12.09 34.24 -28.51
N ALA A 15 13.25 33.75 -28.08
CA ALA A 15 14.14 34.50 -27.21
C ALA A 15 15.57 34.37 -27.72
N THR A 16 16.14 35.54 -28.03
CA THR A 16 17.50 35.77 -28.51
C THR A 16 18.53 35.42 -27.46
N ALA A 17 19.65 34.84 -27.91
CA ALA A 17 20.83 34.59 -27.11
C ALA A 17 21.45 35.90 -26.58
N SER A 18 21.88 35.90 -25.32
CA SER A 18 22.94 36.78 -24.84
C SER A 18 23.85 35.98 -23.90
N THR A 19 25.14 36.12 -24.11
CA THR A 19 26.23 35.57 -23.30
C THR A 19 26.58 36.54 -22.18
N ILE A 20 27.10 36.04 -21.04
CA ILE A 20 28.36 36.48 -20.40
C ILE A 20 28.70 35.51 -19.25
N ASP A 21 30.01 35.27 -19.19
CA ASP A 21 30.88 34.40 -18.40
C ASP A 21 31.05 34.80 -16.92
N THR A 22 31.39 33.85 -16.05
CA THR A 22 32.54 33.85 -15.09
C THR A 22 32.34 32.98 -13.83
N GLY A 23 33.26 32.03 -13.59
CA GLY A 23 33.88 31.77 -12.27
C GLY A 23 33.29 30.70 -11.30
N GLU A 24 34.09 29.65 -11.02
CA GLU A 24 34.04 28.65 -9.91
C GLU A 24 34.02 29.23 -8.46
N PRO A 25 33.95 28.45 -7.33
CA PRO A 25 33.93 26.97 -7.15
C PRO A 25 32.87 26.39 -6.18
N LEU A 26 32.86 25.06 -6.11
CA LEU A 26 32.16 24.15 -5.21
C LEU A 26 32.47 24.34 -3.70
N GLN A 27 31.44 24.53 -2.87
CA GLN A 27 31.29 24.12 -1.45
C GLN A 27 29.77 24.10 -1.17
N GLU A 28 29.12 23.20 -0.44
CA GLU A 28 29.53 22.30 0.64
C GLU A 28 28.48 21.17 0.77
N LEU A 29 28.95 19.96 1.10
CA LEU A 29 28.11 18.84 1.51
C LEU A 29 27.36 19.17 2.82
N ARG A 30 26.07 18.83 2.89
CA ARG A 30 25.44 18.45 4.17
C ARG A 30 24.77 17.09 4.03
N THR A 31 25.38 16.12 4.69
CA THR A 31 24.87 14.78 5.01
C THR A 31 23.85 14.87 6.14
N LEU A 32 22.69 14.23 5.95
CA LEU A 32 21.90 13.66 7.03
C LEU A 32 21.57 12.21 6.66
N THR A 33 22.27 11.30 7.32
CA THR A 33 21.88 9.92 7.69
C THR A 33 20.67 10.01 8.64
N GLU A 34 19.76 9.06 8.90
CA GLU A 34 19.45 7.64 8.69
C GLU A 34 17.90 7.54 8.51
N GLY A 35 17.20 6.47 8.10
CA GLY A 35 17.49 5.05 7.92
C GLY A 35 16.26 4.34 7.27
N GLU A 36 16.53 3.10 6.83
CA GLU A 36 15.70 1.90 6.50
C GLU A 36 14.16 2.08 6.34
N ASP A 37 13.52 1.68 5.24
CA ASP A 37 13.29 0.28 4.84
C ASP A 37 13.38 0.02 3.32
N GLN A 38 13.89 -1.17 2.98
CA GLN A 38 14.26 -1.63 1.65
C GLN A 38 13.21 -2.61 1.08
N GLU A 39 12.59 -2.27 -0.07
CA GLU A 39 11.89 -3.25 -0.93
C GLU A 39 12.49 -3.21 -2.35
N THR A 40 12.93 -4.38 -2.79
CA THR A 40 13.89 -4.64 -3.88
C THR A 40 13.29 -4.44 -5.28
N ALA A 41 13.86 -3.54 -6.09
CA ALA A 41 13.55 -3.43 -7.52
C ALA A 41 14.54 -4.26 -8.37
N VAL A 42 14.01 -5.08 -9.28
CA VAL A 42 14.77 -5.90 -10.24
C VAL A 42 15.23 -5.01 -11.41
N GLY A 43 16.55 -4.93 -11.66
CA GLY A 43 17.13 -4.17 -12.77
C GLY A 43 18.39 -4.81 -13.33
N GLU A 44 18.57 -4.71 -14.64
CA GLU A 44 19.72 -5.23 -15.40
C GLU A 44 20.98 -4.36 -15.20
N VAL A 45 22.11 -4.99 -14.86
CA VAL A 45 23.37 -4.32 -14.50
C VAL A 45 24.26 -4.17 -15.75
N VAL A 46 24.36 -2.96 -16.30
CA VAL A 46 25.36 -2.64 -17.34
C VAL A 46 26.66 -2.18 -16.67
N THR A 47 27.77 -2.86 -16.95
CA THR A 47 29.09 -2.60 -16.35
C THR A 47 30.10 -2.07 -17.39
N GLU A 48 30.80 -0.99 -17.06
CA GLU A 48 32.07 -0.52 -17.65
C GLU A 48 32.88 0.17 -16.54
N THR A 49 34.21 0.13 -16.38
CA THR A 49 35.35 -0.73 -16.77
C THR A 49 36.55 -0.35 -15.85
N LYS A 50 37.54 -1.26 -15.67
CA LYS A 50 38.98 -1.13 -15.26
C LYS A 50 39.50 0.25 -14.71
N ARG A 51 40.25 0.42 -13.59
CA ARG A 51 41.40 -0.30 -12.98
C ARG A 51 41.70 0.25 -11.54
N GLU A 52 42.21 -0.63 -10.67
CA GLU A 52 42.95 -0.41 -9.38
C GLU A 52 42.59 0.79 -8.47
N GLY A 53 41.93 0.48 -7.34
CA GLY A 53 41.68 1.41 -6.22
C GLY A 53 40.21 1.79 -5.94
N LYS A 54 39.27 0.95 -6.41
CA LYS A 54 37.86 1.21 -6.74
C LYS A 54 36.93 1.62 -5.57
N VAL A 55 36.24 2.73 -5.72
CA VAL A 55 34.86 2.93 -5.21
C VAL A 55 33.93 2.95 -6.41
N PHE A 56 32.86 2.15 -6.37
CA PHE A 56 31.94 1.95 -7.48
C PHE A 56 30.53 2.40 -7.04
N LEU A 57 30.10 3.56 -7.51
CA LEU A 57 28.73 4.06 -7.32
C LEU A 57 27.84 3.52 -8.44
N VAL A 58 26.82 2.74 -8.08
CA VAL A 58 25.83 2.19 -9.00
C VAL A 58 24.62 3.11 -9.04
N LEU A 59 24.39 3.79 -10.17
CA LEU A 59 23.17 4.57 -10.40
C LEU A 59 22.09 3.65 -11.00
N LEU A 60 21.15 3.23 -10.16
CA LEU A 60 19.99 2.42 -10.56
C LEU A 60 18.95 3.32 -11.23
N LYS A 61 18.80 3.22 -12.57
CA LYS A 61 17.67 3.84 -13.27
C LYS A 61 16.48 2.88 -13.25
N ILE A 62 15.58 3.08 -12.30
CA ILE A 62 14.28 2.39 -12.28
C ILE A 62 13.40 3.01 -13.37
N GLN A 63 13.02 2.22 -14.38
CA GLN A 63 12.00 2.63 -15.34
C GLN A 63 10.64 2.56 -14.63
N PRO A 64 9.86 3.65 -14.58
CA PRO A 64 8.65 3.62 -13.79
C PRO A 64 7.51 2.92 -14.55
N ASP A 65 6.85 1.98 -13.88
CA ASP A 65 5.76 1.17 -14.43
C ASP A 65 4.55 2.03 -14.84
N ARG A 66 3.72 1.54 -15.75
CA ARG A 66 2.49 2.23 -16.17
C ARG A 66 1.31 1.83 -15.28
N CYS A 67 0.47 2.79 -14.89
CA CYS A 67 -0.76 2.55 -14.11
C CYS A 67 -1.89 3.46 -14.58
N THR A 68 -3.13 3.14 -14.23
CA THR A 68 -4.30 3.99 -14.48
C THR A 68 -4.79 4.67 -13.22
N THR A 69 -5.34 5.88 -13.36
CA THR A 69 -5.96 6.66 -12.27
C THR A 69 -7.40 6.22 -12.01
N GLN A 70 -7.91 6.46 -10.80
CA GLN A 70 -9.34 6.32 -10.43
C GLN A 70 -10.15 7.60 -10.75
N ASP A 71 -9.87 8.26 -11.87
CA ASP A 71 -10.76 9.29 -12.41
C ASP A 71 -11.82 8.65 -13.32
N THR A 72 -12.82 9.42 -13.73
CA THR A 72 -13.94 8.93 -14.56
C THR A 72 -13.52 8.41 -15.94
N VAL A 73 -12.26 8.60 -16.33
CA VAL A 73 -11.70 8.28 -17.64
C VAL A 73 -10.55 7.26 -17.60
N ASN A 74 -10.19 6.72 -16.43
CA ASN A 74 -9.07 5.78 -16.25
C ASN A 74 -7.76 6.28 -16.88
N THR A 75 -7.38 7.54 -16.62
CA THR A 75 -6.21 8.16 -17.24
C THR A 75 -4.94 7.36 -17.00
N LEU A 76 -4.18 7.11 -18.07
CA LEU A 76 -2.93 6.36 -18.02
C LEU A 76 -1.78 7.25 -17.48
N GLY A 77 -1.03 6.74 -16.53
CA GLY A 77 0.05 7.41 -15.81
C GLY A 77 1.19 6.47 -15.43
N THR A 78 2.04 6.94 -14.52
CA THR A 78 3.33 6.33 -14.19
C THR A 78 3.43 6.09 -12.70
N CYS A 79 3.82 4.87 -12.29
CA CYS A 79 3.71 4.46 -10.90
C CYS A 79 4.92 4.94 -10.12
N LEU A 80 4.69 5.97 -9.31
CA LEU A 80 5.69 6.50 -8.39
C LEU A 80 5.32 6.17 -6.93
N PRO A 81 6.32 5.99 -6.06
CA PRO A 81 6.13 6.00 -4.61
C PRO A 81 5.42 7.28 -4.15
N SER A 82 4.64 7.19 -3.07
CA SER A 82 3.77 8.29 -2.60
C SER A 82 4.55 9.56 -2.25
N LYS A 83 5.79 9.45 -1.76
CA LYS A 83 6.66 10.60 -1.47
C LYS A 83 7.14 11.31 -2.74
N ASP A 84 7.40 10.56 -3.81
CA ASP A 84 7.93 11.11 -5.06
C ASP A 84 6.79 11.70 -5.91
N CYS A 85 5.57 11.22 -5.70
CA CYS A 85 4.34 11.79 -6.26
C CYS A 85 4.11 13.25 -5.84
N THR A 86 4.15 13.52 -4.54
CA THR A 86 3.93 14.88 -3.99
C THR A 86 5.06 15.82 -4.38
N ASN A 87 6.30 15.32 -4.35
CA ASN A 87 7.49 16.07 -4.79
C ASN A 87 7.45 16.41 -6.29
N SER A 88 6.79 15.57 -7.10
CA SER A 88 6.64 15.80 -8.55
C SER A 88 5.37 16.57 -8.92
N ALA A 89 4.65 17.16 -7.94
CA ALA A 89 3.38 17.84 -8.12
C ALA A 89 2.30 17.02 -8.87
N GLY A 90 2.41 15.70 -8.85
CA GLY A 90 1.44 14.81 -9.45
C GLY A 90 0.23 14.61 -8.54
N THR A 91 -0.92 14.29 -9.14
CA THR A 91 -2.11 13.92 -8.38
C THR A 91 -2.00 12.45 -8.01
N SER A 92 -1.93 12.15 -6.70
CA SER A 92 -1.92 10.77 -6.22
C SER A 92 -3.20 10.09 -6.65
N SER A 93 -3.08 9.04 -7.46
CA SER A 93 -4.18 8.17 -7.81
C SER A 93 -3.75 6.74 -7.49
N GLY A 94 -4.17 6.25 -6.33
CA GLY A 94 -4.00 4.84 -5.95
C GLY A 94 -2.98 4.61 -4.84
N THR A 95 -3.37 4.87 -3.59
CA THR A 95 -3.73 3.74 -2.71
C THR A 95 -5.14 3.32 -3.11
N SER A 96 -5.38 2.02 -3.36
CA SER A 96 -6.75 1.50 -3.51
C SER A 96 -7.41 1.49 -2.14
N GLN A 97 -7.58 2.66 -1.56
CA GLN A 97 -8.21 2.84 -0.28
C GLN A 97 -9.72 2.64 -0.46
N ARG A 98 -10.28 1.80 0.38
CA ARG A 98 -11.70 1.46 0.41
C ARG A 98 -12.15 1.46 1.86
N THR A 99 -13.40 1.81 2.07
CA THR A 99 -14.04 1.76 3.39
C THR A 99 -15.29 0.87 3.32
N CYS A 100 -16.15 0.94 4.33
CA CYS A 100 -17.35 0.11 4.45
C CYS A 100 -18.21 0.13 3.18
N GLY A 101 -18.70 -1.03 2.78
CA GLY A 101 -19.52 -1.24 1.58
C GLY A 101 -18.73 -1.25 0.27
N GLY A 102 -17.42 -0.95 0.32
CA GLY A 102 -16.55 -0.97 -0.85
C GLY A 102 -16.29 -2.37 -1.37
N SER A 103 -15.91 -2.44 -2.65
CA SER A 103 -15.34 -3.65 -3.25
C SER A 103 -14.03 -3.34 -3.95
N THR A 104 -13.20 -4.37 -4.09
CA THR A 104 -11.93 -4.30 -4.82
C THR A 104 -11.74 -5.56 -5.66
N SER A 105 -11.08 -5.42 -6.80
CA SER A 105 -10.50 -6.52 -7.58
C SER A 105 -9.00 -6.31 -7.79
N TYR A 106 -8.40 -5.39 -7.03
CA TYR A 106 -7.00 -5.04 -7.11
C TYR A 106 -6.21 -5.69 -5.98
N ASN A 107 -4.99 -6.12 -6.30
CA ASN A 107 -4.04 -6.53 -5.27
C ASN A 107 -3.55 -5.29 -4.50
N ASN A 108 -3.11 -5.47 -3.25
CA ASN A 108 -2.62 -4.40 -2.37
C ASN A 108 -3.66 -3.29 -2.14
N THR A 109 -4.86 -3.66 -1.69
CA THR A 109 -5.94 -2.73 -1.34
C THR A 109 -5.85 -2.33 0.13
N TYR A 110 -6.11 -1.06 0.46
CA TYR A 110 -6.13 -0.59 1.85
C TYR A 110 -7.56 -0.48 2.35
N PHE A 111 -7.94 -1.28 3.33
CA PHE A 111 -9.23 -1.21 3.99
C PHE A 111 -9.13 -0.33 5.23
N VAL A 112 -9.84 0.80 5.21
CA VAL A 112 -9.76 1.83 6.24
C VAL A 112 -11.10 2.09 6.92
N ASN A 113 -11.03 2.69 8.10
CA ASN A 113 -12.23 3.18 8.76
C ASN A 113 -12.90 4.34 8.01
N PRO A 114 -14.23 4.50 8.16
CA PRO A 114 -14.91 5.70 7.71
C PRO A 114 -14.23 6.96 8.28
N GLY A 115 -13.93 7.92 7.41
CA GLY A 115 -13.31 9.18 7.82
C GLY A 115 -11.83 9.05 8.24
N TYR A 116 -11.04 8.20 7.57
CA TYR A 116 -9.61 7.88 7.80
C TYR A 116 -8.60 9.07 7.80
N SER A 117 -8.88 10.12 8.52
CA SER A 117 -7.93 11.14 9.00
C SER A 117 -7.98 11.23 10.54
N GLY A 118 -8.83 10.39 11.14
CA GLY A 118 -9.05 10.28 12.57
C GLY A 118 -9.78 8.97 12.88
N THR A 119 -10.35 8.90 14.07
CA THR A 119 -10.96 7.69 14.60
C THR A 119 -12.43 7.55 14.20
N ASP A 120 -12.88 6.31 14.07
CA ASP A 120 -14.26 5.93 13.82
C ASP A 120 -15.03 5.69 15.12
N THR A 121 -16.23 6.26 15.16
CA THR A 121 -17.20 6.12 16.26
C THR A 121 -18.52 5.49 15.78
N GLY A 122 -18.54 4.96 14.56
CA GLY A 122 -19.73 4.35 13.99
C GLY A 122 -20.05 2.98 14.59
N THR A 123 -21.19 2.42 14.21
CA THR A 123 -21.69 1.14 14.72
C THR A 123 -22.14 0.23 13.57
N GLY A 124 -22.25 -1.06 13.85
CA GLY A 124 -22.58 -2.11 12.88
C GLY A 124 -21.41 -2.53 12.00
N ALA A 125 -21.69 -3.52 11.14
CA ALA A 125 -20.70 -4.16 10.27
C ALA A 125 -20.13 -3.19 9.23
N CYS A 126 -18.81 -3.00 9.27
CA CYS A 126 -18.06 -2.35 8.22
C CYS A 126 -17.36 -3.42 7.38
N THR A 127 -17.90 -3.72 6.19
CA THR A 127 -17.36 -4.78 5.33
C THR A 127 -16.74 -4.23 4.06
N ILE A 128 -15.62 -4.81 3.63
CA ILE A 128 -15.10 -4.71 2.26
C ILE A 128 -15.21 -6.06 1.55
N SER A 129 -15.61 -6.04 0.28
CA SER A 129 -15.66 -7.22 -0.59
C SER A 129 -14.41 -7.31 -1.47
N VAL A 130 -13.60 -8.32 -1.25
CA VAL A 130 -12.37 -8.60 -2.00
C VAL A 130 -12.67 -9.63 -3.08
N ASN A 131 -12.77 -9.15 -4.33
CA ASN A 131 -12.83 -10.00 -5.50
C ASN A 131 -11.41 -10.45 -5.85
N ARG A 132 -11.27 -11.74 -6.19
CA ARG A 132 -9.98 -12.31 -6.56
C ARG A 132 -9.44 -11.62 -7.81
N VAL A 133 -8.16 -11.29 -7.81
CA VAL A 133 -7.48 -10.69 -8.98
C VAL A 133 -7.40 -11.67 -10.15
N ASN A 134 -7.36 -12.98 -9.86
CA ASN A 134 -7.44 -14.07 -10.82
C ASN A 134 -7.93 -15.36 -10.11
N SER A 135 -8.12 -16.45 -10.86
CA SER A 135 -8.60 -17.72 -10.32
C SER A 135 -7.56 -18.52 -9.51
N ASN A 136 -6.32 -18.04 -9.44
CA ASN A 136 -5.21 -18.73 -8.77
C ASN A 136 -4.90 -18.14 -7.38
N ILE A 137 -5.86 -17.48 -6.72
CA ILE A 137 -5.68 -16.91 -5.38
C ILE A 137 -6.10 -17.92 -4.31
N CYS A 138 -5.15 -18.32 -3.47
CA CYS A 138 -5.37 -19.28 -2.38
C CYS A 138 -5.22 -18.67 -0.99
N GLN A 139 -4.73 -17.43 -0.88
CA GLN A 139 -4.46 -16.85 0.42
C GLN A 139 -4.56 -15.32 0.38
N LEU A 140 -5.04 -14.72 1.45
CA LEU A 140 -4.89 -13.29 1.73
C LEU A 140 -3.84 -13.10 2.82
N ARG A 141 -3.06 -12.02 2.69
CA ARG A 141 -2.27 -11.47 3.79
C ARG A 141 -2.88 -10.13 4.18
N LEU A 142 -3.25 -10.01 5.45
CA LEU A 142 -3.72 -8.77 6.05
C LEU A 142 -2.57 -8.19 6.86
N ASP A 143 -2.06 -7.03 6.46
CA ASP A 143 -1.09 -6.26 7.24
C ASP A 143 -1.82 -5.12 7.96
N PHE A 144 -1.73 -5.10 9.28
CA PHE A 144 -2.38 -4.11 10.13
C PHE A 144 -1.49 -2.88 10.29
N ILE A 145 -1.52 -1.98 9.31
CA ILE A 145 -0.75 -0.72 9.38
C ILE A 145 -1.17 0.09 10.61
N ASN A 146 -2.48 0.14 10.86
CA ASN A 146 -3.09 0.52 12.12
C ASN A 146 -4.26 -0.43 12.36
N PHE A 147 -4.43 -0.92 13.58
CA PHE A 147 -5.64 -1.65 13.95
C PHE A 147 -5.86 -1.58 15.46
N GLU A 148 -6.72 -0.66 15.86
CA GLU A 148 -7.14 -0.42 17.24
C GLU A 148 -8.67 -0.44 17.27
N VAL A 149 -9.23 -1.48 17.89
CA VAL A 149 -10.66 -1.59 18.20
C VAL A 149 -10.84 -1.89 19.69
N ASP A 150 -12.08 -2.06 20.15
CA ASP A 150 -12.33 -2.38 21.56
C ASP A 150 -11.53 -3.61 22.02
N GLN A 151 -11.11 -3.58 23.29
CA GLN A 151 -10.28 -4.62 23.88
C GLN A 151 -11.08 -5.92 24.07
N PRO A 152 -10.41 -7.08 24.11
CA PRO A 152 -11.07 -8.31 24.53
C PRO A 152 -11.60 -8.19 25.96
N ASP A 153 -12.57 -9.05 26.30
CA ASP A 153 -13.04 -9.18 27.67
C ASP A 153 -11.98 -9.82 28.59
N VAL A 154 -12.34 -10.01 29.87
CA VAL A 154 -11.45 -10.57 30.89
C VAL A 154 -10.98 -12.00 30.58
N ASP A 155 -11.71 -12.73 29.75
CA ASP A 155 -11.41 -14.10 29.33
C ASP A 155 -10.67 -14.14 27.98
N GLY A 156 -10.40 -12.97 27.37
CA GLY A 156 -9.71 -12.86 26.08
C GLY A 156 -10.64 -12.92 24.87
N ASN A 157 -11.96 -12.84 25.05
CA ASN A 157 -12.92 -12.95 23.95
C ASN A 157 -13.23 -11.57 23.34
N CYS A 158 -13.30 -11.54 22.01
CA CYS A 158 -13.68 -10.34 21.26
C CYS A 158 -15.20 -10.21 21.16
N VAL A 159 -15.84 -9.69 22.21
CA VAL A 159 -17.31 -9.61 22.31
C VAL A 159 -17.85 -8.26 21.81
N THR A 160 -17.13 -7.17 22.06
CA THR A 160 -17.60 -5.80 21.75
C THR A 160 -17.35 -5.44 20.29
N ASP A 161 -16.08 -5.47 19.87
CA ASP A 161 -15.67 -5.22 18.50
C ASP A 161 -14.76 -6.35 18.03
N PHE A 162 -14.78 -6.64 16.73
CA PHE A 162 -13.91 -7.66 16.17
C PHE A 162 -13.75 -7.54 14.65
N LEU A 163 -12.62 -8.01 14.16
CA LEU A 163 -12.37 -8.29 12.75
C LEU A 163 -12.69 -9.76 12.45
N THR A 164 -13.40 -10.00 11.36
CA THR A 164 -13.63 -11.34 10.79
C THR A 164 -13.34 -11.37 9.30
N VAL A 165 -13.03 -12.57 8.79
CA VAL A 165 -12.90 -12.84 7.36
C VAL A 165 -13.83 -13.99 6.99
N SER A 166 -14.66 -13.80 5.96
CA SER A 166 -15.63 -14.83 5.54
C SER A 166 -14.94 -16.09 5.01
N ASP A 167 -15.60 -17.23 5.19
CA ASP A 167 -15.17 -18.54 4.68
C ASP A 167 -13.72 -18.88 5.04
N SER A 168 -13.30 -18.48 6.24
CA SER A 168 -11.96 -18.69 6.75
C SER A 168 -11.97 -19.41 8.09
N THR A 169 -10.87 -20.09 8.40
CA THR A 169 -10.66 -20.80 9.68
C THR A 169 -9.92 -19.95 10.70
N VAL A 170 -9.57 -18.71 10.34
CA VAL A 170 -8.85 -17.80 11.25
C VAL A 170 -9.80 -17.28 12.33
N PRO A 171 -9.31 -17.15 13.58
CA PRO A 171 -10.13 -16.62 14.66
C PRO A 171 -10.45 -15.14 14.41
N MET A 172 -11.56 -14.69 15.00
CA MET A 172 -11.81 -13.26 15.13
C MET A 172 -10.74 -12.60 16.01
N ILE A 173 -10.38 -11.36 15.70
CA ILE A 173 -9.38 -10.59 16.46
C ILE A 173 -9.92 -9.22 16.85
N CYS A 174 -9.42 -8.67 17.95
CA CYS A 174 -9.79 -7.35 18.50
C CYS A 174 -8.63 -6.76 19.30
N GLY A 175 -8.85 -5.61 19.93
CA GLY A 175 -7.82 -4.85 20.63
C GLY A 175 -6.86 -4.12 19.69
N ASP A 176 -5.59 -4.03 20.09
CA ASP A 176 -4.53 -3.40 19.31
C ASP A 176 -3.64 -4.46 18.63
N ASN A 177 -3.65 -4.48 17.30
CA ASN A 177 -2.80 -5.33 16.47
C ASN A 177 -1.95 -4.51 15.49
N THR A 178 -1.70 -3.24 15.80
CA THR A 178 -0.91 -2.35 14.95
C THR A 178 0.49 -2.91 14.70
N GLY A 179 0.93 -2.87 13.44
CA GLY A 179 2.20 -3.43 12.98
C GLY A 179 2.23 -4.95 12.81
N GLN A 180 1.16 -5.66 13.17
CA GLN A 180 1.06 -7.11 13.01
C GLN A 180 0.53 -7.49 11.62
N HIS A 181 0.52 -8.79 11.32
CA HIS A 181 -0.07 -9.33 10.11
C HIS A 181 -0.69 -10.71 10.36
N MET A 182 -1.62 -11.10 9.50
CA MET A 182 -2.18 -12.45 9.49
C MET A 182 -2.34 -12.98 8.07
N TYR A 183 -2.21 -14.30 7.93
CA TYR A 183 -2.50 -15.03 6.70
C TYR A 183 -3.87 -15.68 6.80
N VAL A 184 -4.62 -15.68 5.71
CA VAL A 184 -5.96 -16.23 5.63
C VAL A 184 -6.05 -17.10 4.40
N ASP A 185 -6.12 -18.42 4.59
CA ASP A 185 -6.35 -19.34 3.49
C ASP A 185 -7.78 -19.17 2.96
N VAL A 186 -7.89 -19.15 1.64
CA VAL A 186 -9.16 -19.00 0.93
C VAL A 186 -9.25 -20.02 -0.19
N ASP A 187 -10.45 -20.54 -0.43
CA ASP A 187 -10.67 -21.45 -1.56
C ASP A 187 -10.53 -20.67 -2.88
N PRO A 188 -9.66 -21.08 -3.82
CA PRO A 188 -9.57 -20.46 -5.14
C PRO A 188 -10.86 -20.56 -5.96
N ALA A 189 -11.71 -21.58 -5.70
CA ALA A 189 -13.02 -21.73 -6.32
C ALA A 189 -14.14 -20.94 -5.62
N GLY A 190 -13.85 -20.30 -4.49
CA GLY A 190 -14.82 -19.57 -3.68
C GLY A 190 -15.30 -18.24 -4.30
N GLY A 191 -16.39 -17.72 -3.75
CA GLY A 191 -16.92 -16.37 -4.06
C GLY A 191 -16.12 -15.25 -3.39
N PRO A 192 -16.48 -13.96 -3.60
CA PRO A 192 -15.75 -12.82 -3.04
C PRO A 192 -15.52 -12.94 -1.53
N ILE A 193 -14.30 -12.62 -1.08
CA ILE A 193 -13.91 -12.73 0.33
C ILE A 193 -14.30 -11.44 1.05
N ARG A 194 -15.03 -11.56 2.17
CA ARG A 194 -15.51 -10.41 2.93
C ARG A 194 -14.63 -10.23 4.16
N VAL A 195 -13.97 -9.07 4.26
CA VAL A 195 -13.26 -8.66 5.48
C VAL A 195 -14.15 -7.66 6.20
N THR A 196 -14.50 -7.95 7.45
CA THR A 196 -15.49 -7.16 8.21
C THR A 196 -14.92 -6.75 9.55
N VAL A 197 -15.07 -5.46 9.88
CA VAL A 197 -14.91 -4.93 11.25
C VAL A 197 -16.31 -4.70 11.80
N ASP A 198 -16.71 -5.50 12.78
CA ASP A 198 -17.96 -5.33 13.52
C ASP A 198 -17.75 -4.39 14.69
N ARG A 199 -18.67 -3.41 14.81
CA ARG A 199 -18.55 -2.31 15.76
C ARG A 199 -19.79 -2.24 16.63
N SER A 200 -19.66 -2.54 17.91
CA SER A 200 -20.79 -2.47 18.83
C SER A 200 -21.12 -1.03 19.23
N ALA A 201 -22.40 -0.75 19.40
CA ALA A 201 -22.87 0.49 20.02
C ALA A 201 -22.53 0.60 21.51
N ALA A 202 -22.11 -0.50 22.15
CA ALA A 202 -21.68 -0.52 23.54
C ALA A 202 -20.22 -0.09 23.75
N SER A 203 -19.40 -0.04 22.70
CA SER A 203 -18.03 0.44 22.82
C SER A 203 -18.02 1.94 23.10
N THR A 204 -17.09 2.35 23.96
CA THR A 204 -16.75 3.77 24.21
C THR A 204 -15.39 4.13 23.61
N THR A 205 -14.77 3.19 22.90
CA THR A 205 -13.44 3.31 22.30
C THR A 205 -13.53 4.00 20.95
N ASN A 206 -12.62 4.94 20.71
CA ASN A 206 -12.39 5.50 19.39
C ASN A 206 -11.58 4.50 18.57
N ARG A 207 -12.11 4.02 17.45
CA ARG A 207 -11.50 2.95 16.64
C ARG A 207 -10.63 3.52 15.54
N LEU A 208 -9.56 2.84 15.16
CA LEU A 208 -8.74 3.23 14.03
C LEU A 208 -8.30 1.97 13.29
N TRP A 209 -8.51 1.89 11.99
CA TRP A 209 -7.90 0.83 11.21
C TRP A 209 -7.47 1.27 9.81
N ASN A 210 -6.33 0.72 9.43
CA ASN A 210 -5.78 0.73 8.08
C ASN A 210 -5.14 -0.63 7.83
N ILE A 211 -5.83 -1.46 7.06
CA ILE A 211 -5.46 -2.85 6.80
C ILE A 211 -5.07 -2.98 5.34
N LYS A 212 -3.81 -3.29 5.04
CA LYS A 212 -3.38 -3.63 3.68
C LYS A 212 -3.75 -5.09 3.41
N ILE A 213 -4.56 -5.30 2.38
CA ILE A 213 -5.01 -6.60 1.89
C ILE A 213 -4.19 -6.96 0.66
N SER A 214 -3.39 -8.01 0.78
CA SER A 214 -2.60 -8.58 -0.30
C SER A 214 -3.15 -9.95 -0.67
N GLN A 215 -3.40 -10.18 -1.96
CA GLN A 215 -3.85 -11.46 -2.49
C GLN A 215 -2.63 -12.26 -2.97
N ILE A 216 -2.52 -13.50 -2.52
CA ILE A 216 -1.38 -14.37 -2.75
C ILE A 216 -1.82 -15.56 -3.59
N GLU A 217 -1.10 -15.75 -4.70
CA GLU A 217 -1.35 -16.86 -5.59
C GLU A 217 -1.00 -18.21 -4.98
N CYS A 218 -1.67 -19.26 -5.42
CA CYS A 218 -1.48 -20.60 -4.92
C CYS A 218 -0.02 -21.08 -5.08
N ASN A 219 0.64 -20.70 -6.16
CA ASN A 219 2.00 -21.16 -6.47
C ASN A 219 3.07 -20.16 -5.99
N SER A 220 2.67 -19.14 -5.22
CA SER A 220 3.59 -18.13 -4.71
C SER A 220 4.47 -18.69 -3.59
N ALA A 221 5.77 -18.37 -3.64
CA ALA A 221 6.70 -18.64 -2.55
C ALA A 221 6.39 -17.83 -1.28
N ASN A 222 5.59 -16.76 -1.40
CA ASN A 222 5.22 -15.88 -0.30
C ASN A 222 3.98 -16.37 0.47
N ARG A 223 3.51 -17.60 0.21
CA ARG A 223 2.38 -18.19 0.93
C ARG A 223 2.80 -18.46 2.38
N GLY A 224 2.08 -17.87 3.33
CA GLY A 224 2.23 -18.17 4.75
C GLY A 224 1.73 -19.58 5.06
N MET A 225 2.39 -20.29 5.97
CA MET A 225 1.94 -21.59 6.44
C MET A 225 1.03 -21.39 7.65
N LEU A 226 -0.27 -21.69 7.52
CA LEU A 226 -1.15 -21.79 8.68
C LEU A 226 -0.98 -23.18 9.33
N PRO A 227 -0.95 -23.29 10.67
CA PRO A 227 -1.01 -24.58 11.33
C PRO A 227 -2.33 -25.24 10.98
N SER A 228 -2.31 -26.36 10.25
CA SER A 228 -3.51 -27.16 10.05
C SER A 228 -3.96 -27.69 11.42
N LEU A 229 -5.09 -27.21 11.93
CA LEU A 229 -5.77 -27.85 13.04
C LEU A 229 -6.26 -29.23 12.54
N HIS A 230 -5.53 -30.28 12.91
CA HIS A 230 -5.95 -31.67 12.82
C HIS A 230 -6.58 -32.09 14.16
#